data_AF-A0A921ZYP5-F1
#
_entry.id   AF-A0A921ZYP5-F1
#
_cell.length_a   1.000
_cell.length_b   1.000
_cell.length_c   1.000
_cell.angle_alpha   90.00
_cell.angle_beta   90.00
_cell.angle_gamma   90.00
#
_symmetry.space_group_name_H-M   'P 1'
#
loop_
_entity.id
_entity.type
_entity.pdbx_description
1 polymer ?
#
loop_
_entity_poly.entity_id
_entity_poly.type
_entity_poly.pdbx_seq_one_letter_code
_entity_poly.pdbx_strand_id
1 'polypeptide(L)'
;MASAKVDVAKKADPKAQALKAAKAVKSGPVFKKKAKKIRTSVSTKDIEEGEAEPQISRPRISAPPRNKLDHYLILKYPLTTESAMKRIEDNNTLMLYDIKAKKVNTLIRPDGTKKAYVRLTPDNDALDVAN
;
A
#
# COMPACT_ATOMS: atom_id res chain seq x y z
N MET A 1 31.54 66.06 43.21
CA MET A 1 31.14 65.20 42.07
C MET A 1 31.19 63.77 42.58
N ALA A 2 30.21 62.87 42.46
CA ALA A 2 28.83 62.85 41.99
C ALA A 2 28.15 61.71 42.80
N SER A 3 26.92 61.90 43.28
CA SER A 3 26.16 60.85 43.96
C SER A 3 25.30 60.06 42.97
N ALA A 4 25.47 58.73 42.97
CA ALA A 4 24.71 57.80 42.15
C ALA A 4 23.24 57.77 42.56
N LYS A 5 22.33 58.00 41.60
CA LYS A 5 20.89 57.72 41.76
C LYS A 5 20.65 56.23 41.52
N VAL A 6 20.07 55.55 42.50
CA VAL A 6 19.55 54.19 42.39
C VAL A 6 18.12 54.27 41.90
N ASP A 7 17.86 53.72 40.71
CA ASP A 7 16.52 53.62 40.14
C ASP A 7 15.69 52.58 40.89
N VAL A 8 14.69 53.06 41.64
CA VAL A 8 13.70 52.19 42.30
C VAL A 8 12.65 51.78 41.27
N ALA A 9 12.70 50.51 40.87
CA ALA A 9 11.68 49.88 40.05
C ALA A 9 10.29 50.01 40.71
N LYS A 10 9.34 50.69 40.06
CA LYS A 10 7.93 50.73 40.43
C LYS A 10 7.35 49.30 40.43
N LYS A 11 7.10 48.73 41.61
CA LYS A 11 6.32 47.49 41.76
C LYS A 11 4.89 47.75 41.26
N ALA A 12 4.40 46.91 40.35
CA ALA A 12 3.03 46.96 39.86
C ALA A 12 2.02 46.74 41.01
N ASP A 13 0.83 47.34 40.91
CA ASP A 13 -0.19 47.26 41.95
C ASP A 13 -0.48 45.80 42.37
N PRO A 14 -0.35 45.44 43.65
CA PRO A 14 -0.42 44.06 44.11
C PRO A 14 -1.79 43.41 43.81
N LYS A 15 -2.84 44.22 43.82
CA LYS A 15 -4.21 43.78 43.47
C LYS A 15 -4.34 43.42 41.99
N ALA A 16 -3.71 44.18 41.09
CA ALA A 16 -3.73 43.90 39.66
C ALA A 16 -2.91 42.64 39.32
N GLN A 17 -1.81 42.41 40.03
CA GLN A 17 -0.99 41.22 39.89
C GLN A 17 -1.72 39.96 40.40
N ALA A 18 -2.42 40.07 41.54
CA ALA A 18 -3.26 38.98 42.06
C ALA A 18 -4.41 38.60 41.12
N LEU A 19 -5.10 39.59 40.54
CA LEU A 19 -6.19 39.34 39.59
C LEU A 19 -5.69 38.73 38.27
N LYS A 20 -4.51 39.13 37.79
CA LYS A 20 -3.87 38.52 36.61
C LYS A 20 -3.46 37.07 36.87
N ALA A 21 -2.87 36.79 38.03
CA ALA A 21 -2.54 35.42 38.46
C ALA A 21 -3.80 34.54 38.58
N ALA A 22 -4.88 35.05 39.19
CA ALA A 22 -6.12 34.31 39.35
C ALA A 22 -6.80 33.96 38.01
N LYS A 23 -6.77 34.88 37.04
CA LYS A 23 -7.28 34.62 35.67
C LYS A 23 -6.42 33.60 34.92
N ALA A 24 -5.10 33.65 35.08
CA ALA A 24 -4.20 32.67 34.48
C ALA A 24 -4.42 31.24 35.04
N VAL A 25 -4.73 31.12 36.33
CA VAL A 25 -5.03 29.81 36.96
C VAL A 25 -6.37 29.25 36.51
N LYS A 26 -7.41 30.07 36.36
CA LYS A 26 -8.77 29.60 36.04
C LYS A 26 -9.01 29.37 34.54
N SER A 27 -8.38 30.17 33.68
CA SER A 27 -8.68 30.19 32.24
C SER A 27 -7.47 30.49 31.37
N GLY A 28 -6.25 30.36 31.91
CA GLY A 28 -5.03 30.61 31.17
C GLY A 28 -4.73 29.55 30.11
N PRO A 29 -3.84 29.86 29.15
CA PRO A 29 -3.50 28.99 28.01
C PRO A 29 -2.89 27.64 28.42
N VAL A 30 -2.37 27.54 29.65
CA VAL A 30 -1.84 26.29 30.22
C VAL A 30 -2.97 25.31 30.61
N PHE A 31 -4.17 25.82 30.89
CA PHE A 31 -5.35 25.02 31.22
C PHE A 31 -6.02 24.51 29.94
N LYS A 32 -5.47 23.45 29.35
CA LYS A 32 -6.20 22.67 28.34
C LYS A 32 -7.43 22.08 29.02
N LYS A 33 -8.62 22.60 28.71
CA LYS A 33 -9.90 22.01 29.16
C LYS A 33 -9.99 20.59 28.60
N LYS A 34 -9.51 19.60 29.34
CA LYS A 34 -9.80 18.20 29.04
C LYS A 34 -11.28 17.99 29.34
N ALA A 35 -12.12 18.03 28.32
CA ALA A 35 -13.52 17.63 28.45
C ALA A 35 -13.55 16.16 28.93
N LYS A 36 -14.25 15.90 30.03
CA LYS A 36 -14.44 14.52 30.51
C LYS A 36 -15.25 13.76 29.46
N LYS A 37 -14.73 12.66 28.94
CA LYS A 37 -15.51 11.75 28.08
C LYS A 37 -16.54 11.04 28.97
N ILE A 38 -17.81 11.38 28.79
CA ILE A 38 -18.93 10.74 29.50
C ILE A 38 -19.33 9.50 28.69
N ARG A 39 -19.34 8.33 29.34
CA ARG A 39 -19.86 7.09 28.75
C ARG A 39 -21.35 6.97 29.06
N THR A 40 -22.17 6.74 28.04
CA THR A 40 -23.64 6.60 28.16
C THR A 40 -24.11 5.15 28.20
N SER A 41 -23.24 4.18 27.89
CA SER A 41 -23.53 2.75 27.91
C SER A 41 -22.98 2.07 29.16
N VAL A 42 -23.70 1.06 29.67
CA VAL A 42 -23.26 0.20 30.78
C VAL A 42 -22.18 -0.79 30.32
N SER A 43 -22.19 -1.18 29.05
CA SER A 43 -21.16 -2.02 28.45
C SER A 43 -19.89 -1.24 28.13
N THR A 44 -18.74 -1.85 28.45
CA THR A 44 -17.43 -1.40 28.03
C THR A 44 -17.18 -1.88 26.61
N LYS A 45 -16.96 -0.96 25.68
CA LYS A 45 -16.46 -1.30 24.35
C LYS A 45 -14.98 -1.66 24.47
N ASP A 46 -14.60 -2.77 23.87
CA ASP A 46 -13.19 -3.08 23.63
C ASP A 46 -12.60 -1.96 22.77
N ILE A 47 -11.48 -1.42 23.20
CA ILE A 47 -10.77 -0.40 22.46
C ILE A 47 -9.93 -1.18 21.45
N GLU A 48 -10.20 -0.99 20.16
CA GLU A 48 -9.32 -1.49 19.10
C GLU A 48 -7.96 -0.81 19.25
N GLU A 49 -6.99 -1.56 19.78
CA GLU A 49 -5.60 -1.17 19.75
C GLU A 49 -5.06 -1.40 18.34
N GLY A 50 -4.27 -0.44 17.83
CA GLY A 50 -3.63 -0.62 16.53
C GLY A 50 -2.67 -1.80 16.60
N GLU A 51 -2.93 -2.83 15.80
CA GLU A 51 -2.02 -3.97 15.69
C GLU A 51 -0.69 -3.50 15.13
N ALA A 52 0.37 -3.60 15.93
CA ALA A 52 1.72 -3.31 15.46
C ALA A 52 2.18 -4.43 14.53
N GLU A 53 2.62 -4.06 13.32
CA GLU A 53 3.22 -5.04 12.42
C GLU A 53 4.45 -5.69 13.08
N PRO A 54 4.57 -7.03 13.05
CA PRO A 54 5.67 -7.72 13.70
C PRO A 54 7.02 -7.37 13.04
N GLN A 55 7.87 -6.65 13.78
CA GLN A 55 9.25 -6.40 13.37
C GLN A 55 10.09 -7.65 13.61
N ILE A 56 10.32 -8.43 12.55
CA ILE A 56 11.18 -9.62 12.64
C ILE A 56 12.65 -9.17 12.54
N SER A 57 13.43 -9.41 13.61
CA SER A 57 14.86 -9.04 13.67
C SER A 57 15.74 -9.78 12.65
N ARG A 58 15.29 -10.92 12.13
CA ARG A 58 16.04 -11.72 11.16
C ARG A 58 15.09 -12.37 10.14
N PRO A 59 15.49 -12.50 8.87
CA PRO A 59 14.68 -13.20 7.89
C PRO A 59 14.52 -14.68 8.28
N ARG A 60 13.34 -15.26 8.06
CA ARG A 60 13.07 -16.69 8.34
C ARG A 60 13.91 -17.64 7.47
N ILE A 61 14.34 -17.17 6.31
CA ILE A 61 15.11 -17.93 5.31
C ILE A 61 16.26 -17.03 4.84
N SER A 62 17.43 -17.61 4.63
CA SER A 62 18.62 -16.87 4.16
C SER A 62 18.47 -16.32 2.75
N ALA A 63 17.80 -17.05 1.85
CA ALA A 63 17.55 -16.65 0.48
C ALA A 63 16.09 -16.93 0.06
N PRO A 64 15.47 -16.06 -0.74
CA PRO A 64 14.15 -16.33 -1.30
C PRO A 64 14.21 -17.56 -2.23
N PRO A 65 13.19 -18.44 -2.20
CA PRO A 65 13.14 -19.57 -3.11
C PRO A 65 12.97 -19.09 -4.55
N ARG A 66 13.60 -19.80 -5.49
CA ARG A 66 13.42 -19.53 -6.92
C ARG A 66 12.03 -19.94 -7.39
N ASN A 67 11.44 -19.15 -8.28
CA ASN A 67 10.23 -19.55 -9.00
C ASN A 67 10.55 -20.75 -9.88
N LYS A 68 9.83 -21.86 -9.68
CA LYS A 68 9.97 -23.09 -10.48
C LYS A 68 9.17 -23.06 -11.78
N LEU A 69 8.22 -22.12 -11.88
CA LEU A 69 7.42 -21.86 -13.08
C LEU A 69 8.12 -20.80 -13.91
N ASP A 70 9.11 -21.23 -14.68
CA ASP A 70 9.72 -20.37 -15.70
C ASP A 70 8.85 -20.34 -16.96
N HIS A 71 9.18 -19.44 -17.88
CA HIS A 71 8.47 -19.30 -19.15
C HIS A 71 8.35 -20.66 -19.84
N TYR A 72 9.46 -21.40 -19.97
CA TYR A 72 9.54 -22.69 -20.67
C TYR A 72 8.65 -23.80 -20.08
N LEU A 73 8.51 -23.85 -18.75
CA LEU A 73 7.59 -24.79 -18.10
C LEU A 73 6.11 -24.39 -18.30
N ILE A 74 5.82 -23.11 -18.50
CA ILE A 74 4.45 -22.60 -18.68
C ILE A 74 3.94 -22.85 -20.12
N LEU A 75 4.72 -22.55 -21.16
CA LEU A 75 4.27 -22.65 -22.58
C LEU A 75 4.99 -23.75 -23.38
N LYS A 76 4.93 -25.01 -22.92
CA LYS A 76 5.72 -26.12 -23.50
C LYS A 76 5.89 -26.17 -25.02
N TYR A 77 4.81 -26.04 -25.80
CA TYR A 77 4.85 -26.13 -27.26
C TYR A 77 3.69 -25.38 -27.93
N PRO A 78 3.89 -24.80 -29.13
CA PRO A 78 2.80 -24.31 -29.96
C PRO A 78 2.01 -25.48 -30.55
N LEU A 79 0.70 -25.28 -30.72
CA LEU A 79 -0.15 -26.27 -31.37
C LEU A 79 -0.17 -26.06 -32.87
N THR A 80 0.21 -27.10 -33.59
CA THR A 80 0.29 -27.11 -35.05
C THR A 80 -0.88 -27.87 -35.71
N THR A 81 -1.99 -28.06 -35.00
CA THR A 81 -3.20 -28.69 -35.58
C THR A 81 -3.84 -27.77 -36.62
N GLU A 82 -4.52 -28.31 -37.63
CA GLU A 82 -5.21 -27.53 -38.67
C GLU A 82 -6.10 -26.41 -38.10
N SER A 83 -6.90 -26.74 -37.07
CA SER A 83 -7.74 -25.76 -36.37
C SER A 83 -6.96 -24.67 -35.63
N ALA A 84 -5.71 -24.92 -35.28
CA ALA A 84 -4.83 -23.95 -34.64
C ALA A 84 -4.16 -23.06 -35.69
N MET A 85 -3.71 -23.61 -36.82
CA MET A 85 -3.19 -22.83 -37.96
C MET A 85 -4.22 -21.83 -38.46
N LYS A 86 -5.48 -22.26 -38.62
CA LYS A 86 -6.59 -21.36 -38.99
C LYS A 86 -6.81 -20.22 -37.99
N ARG A 87 -6.56 -20.46 -36.69
CA ARG A 87 -6.69 -19.42 -35.65
C ARG A 87 -5.55 -18.42 -35.64
N ILE A 88 -4.38 -18.77 -36.17
CA ILE A 88 -3.26 -17.85 -36.37
C ILE A 88 -3.68 -16.80 -37.41
N GLU A 89 -4.23 -17.26 -38.54
CA GLU A 89 -4.71 -16.42 -39.65
C GLU A 89 -5.91 -15.56 -39.26
N ASP A 90 -7.00 -16.17 -38.78
CA ASP A 90 -8.29 -15.49 -38.62
C ASP A 90 -8.32 -14.50 -37.44
N ASN A 91 -7.56 -14.78 -36.38
CA ASN A 91 -7.72 -14.12 -35.08
C ASN A 91 -6.45 -13.50 -34.51
N ASN A 92 -5.34 -13.58 -35.23
CA ASN A 92 -4.02 -13.17 -34.75
C ASN A 92 -3.75 -13.76 -33.34
N THR A 93 -3.82 -15.09 -33.26
CA THR A 93 -3.63 -15.83 -31.99
C THR A 93 -2.51 -16.86 -32.11
N LEU A 94 -1.64 -16.93 -31.11
CA LEU A 94 -0.45 -17.76 -31.15
C LEU A 94 -0.10 -18.36 -29.77
N MET A 95 0.91 -19.23 -29.67
CA MET A 95 1.36 -19.89 -28.44
C MET A 95 2.90 -19.95 -28.36
N LEU A 96 3.59 -18.80 -28.28
CA LEU A 96 5.06 -18.71 -28.19
C LEU A 96 5.51 -17.75 -27.09
N TYR A 97 6.82 -17.79 -26.82
CA TYR A 97 7.54 -16.99 -25.83
C TYR A 97 7.83 -15.56 -26.34
N ASP A 98 8.02 -14.63 -25.40
CA ASP A 98 8.44 -13.24 -25.63
C ASP A 98 7.52 -12.34 -26.47
N ILE A 99 6.21 -12.59 -26.44
CA ILE A 99 5.22 -11.74 -27.13
C ILE A 99 4.31 -11.06 -26.12
N LYS A 100 4.06 -9.77 -26.34
CA LYS A 100 3.05 -9.03 -25.57
C LYS A 100 1.66 -9.53 -25.95
N ALA A 101 1.03 -10.24 -25.03
CA ALA A 101 -0.33 -10.73 -25.18
C ALA A 101 -1.34 -9.62 -24.86
N LYS A 102 -2.38 -9.49 -25.70
CA LYS A 102 -3.56 -8.68 -25.41
C LYS A 102 -4.53 -9.41 -24.49
N LYS A 103 -4.74 -10.71 -24.72
CA LYS A 103 -5.65 -11.55 -23.92
C LYS A 103 -5.25 -13.01 -24.00
N VAL A 104 -5.35 -13.75 -22.90
CA VAL A 104 -5.11 -15.20 -22.84
C VAL A 104 -6.40 -15.91 -22.43
N ASN A 105 -6.86 -16.87 -23.24
CA ASN A 105 -7.98 -17.75 -22.91
C ASN A 105 -7.47 -19.18 -22.77
N THR A 106 -7.72 -19.86 -21.64
CA THR A 106 -7.27 -21.24 -21.42
C THR A 106 -8.43 -22.24 -21.42
N LEU A 107 -8.19 -23.44 -21.93
CA LEU A 107 -9.10 -24.59 -21.89
C LEU A 107 -8.34 -25.81 -21.38
N ILE A 108 -8.94 -26.57 -20.47
CA ILE A 108 -8.44 -27.91 -20.09
C ILE A 108 -8.96 -28.91 -21.11
N ARG A 109 -8.06 -29.65 -21.76
CA ARG A 109 -8.40 -30.70 -22.72
C ARG A 109 -8.73 -32.00 -21.98
N PRO A 110 -9.44 -32.95 -22.63
CA PRO A 110 -9.70 -34.27 -22.04
C PRO A 110 -8.41 -35.09 -21.80
N ASP A 111 -7.29 -34.77 -22.46
CA ASP A 111 -5.97 -35.36 -22.20
C ASP A 111 -5.31 -34.85 -20.90
N GLY A 112 -5.96 -33.95 -20.16
CA GLY A 112 -5.46 -33.35 -18.93
C GLY A 112 -4.49 -32.19 -19.13
N THR A 113 -4.12 -31.87 -20.38
CA THR A 113 -3.24 -30.74 -20.70
C THR A 113 -4.05 -29.46 -20.94
N LYS A 114 -3.47 -28.30 -20.59
CA LYS A 114 -4.08 -27.01 -20.89
C LYS A 114 -3.76 -26.57 -22.32
N LYS A 115 -4.78 -26.14 -23.06
CA LYS A 115 -4.68 -25.37 -24.30
C LYS A 115 -4.79 -23.89 -23.96
N ALA A 116 -3.90 -23.04 -24.43
CA ALA A 116 -3.99 -21.60 -24.23
C ALA A 116 -4.10 -20.89 -25.57
N TYR A 117 -5.16 -20.13 -25.81
CA TYR A 117 -5.26 -19.23 -26.96
C TYR A 117 -4.77 -17.85 -26.53
N VAL A 118 -3.63 -17.40 -27.05
CA VAL A 118 -3.07 -16.08 -26.77
C VAL A 118 -3.38 -15.16 -27.93
N ARG A 119 -4.18 -14.13 -27.69
CA ARG A 119 -4.45 -13.07 -28.68
C ARG A 119 -3.35 -12.02 -28.60
N LEU A 120 -2.71 -11.76 -29.72
CA LEU A 120 -1.61 -10.80 -29.80
C LEU A 120 -2.13 -9.36 -29.89
N THR A 121 -1.23 -8.41 -29.66
CA THR A 121 -1.46 -7.00 -29.98
C THR A 121 -1.48 -6.82 -31.50
N PRO A 122 -2.23 -5.82 -32.03
CA PRO A 122 -2.28 -5.57 -33.47
C PRO A 122 -0.93 -5.21 -34.08
N ASP A 123 0.03 -4.77 -33.26
CA ASP A 123 1.38 -4.43 -33.69
C ASP A 123 2.24 -5.65 -34.05
N ASN A 124 1.81 -6.86 -33.63
CA ASN A 124 2.52 -8.11 -33.88
C ASN A 124 1.62 -9.04 -34.70
N ASP A 125 2.09 -9.48 -35.87
CA ASP A 125 1.39 -10.50 -36.65
C ASP A 125 1.74 -11.90 -36.14
N ALA A 126 0.73 -12.73 -35.90
CA ALA A 126 0.91 -14.10 -35.46
C ALA A 126 1.53 -14.99 -36.56
N LEU A 127 1.35 -14.67 -37.85
CA LEU A 127 1.96 -15.45 -38.93
C LEU A 127 3.48 -15.27 -38.95
N ASP A 128 3.95 -14.04 -38.84
CA ASP A 128 5.38 -13.71 -38.83
C ASP A 128 6.09 -14.33 -37.62
N VAL A 129 5.40 -14.41 -36.48
CA VAL A 129 5.94 -14.98 -35.25
C VAL A 129 5.89 -16.52 -35.24
N ALA A 130 5.05 -17.13 -36.06
CA ALA A 130 4.92 -18.59 -36.17
C ALA A 130 5.98 -19.23 -37.09
N ASN A 131 6.57 -18.46 -38.00
CA ASN A 131 7.56 -18.89 -38.99
C ASN A 131 8.98 -18.97 -38.41
#